data_AF-A0A928H0S4-F1
#
_entry.id   AF-A0A928H0S4-F1
#
_cell.length_a   1.000
_cell.length_b   1.000
_cell.length_c   1.000
_cell.angle_alpha   90.00
_cell.angle_beta   90.00
_cell.angle_gamma   90.00
#
_symmetry.space_group_name_H-M   'P 1'
#
loop_
_entity.id
_entity.type
_entity.pdbx_description
1 polymer ?
#
loop_
_entity_poly.entity_id
_entity_poly.type
_entity_poly.pdbx_seq_one_letter_code
_entity_poly.pdbx_strand_id
1 'polypeptide(L)'
;MSIKEEYAEIVKLLAEEEKKCLPELPDYWETSPAINAEIALFTRNLQETVQFLDNDCTAEQLIWLSEVFEEISAKLQSWEFIDALSRCFVKFQKECEGYNVKNCISYAEGQLNDEVYRQRYPDFGKKDFSPADPVHNAGAAGKFTSVRPGLP
;
A
#
# COMPACT_ATOMS: atom_id res chain seq x y z
N MET A 1 13.96 16.30 -7.47
CA MET A 1 13.62 16.01 -6.07
C MET A 1 13.58 14.50 -5.95
N SER A 2 14.07 13.94 -4.85
CA SER A 2 14.02 12.48 -4.64
C SER A 2 12.62 12.04 -4.22
N ILE A 3 12.28 10.77 -4.45
CA ILE A 3 11.00 10.18 -4.02
C ILE A 3 10.76 10.37 -2.51
N LYS A 4 11.82 10.31 -1.70
CA LYS A 4 11.79 10.54 -0.26
C LYS A 4 11.37 11.97 0.10
N GLU A 5 11.96 12.96 -0.55
CA GLU A 5 11.65 14.38 -0.31
C GLU A 5 10.23 14.71 -0.78
N GLU A 6 9.83 14.22 -1.96
CA GLU A 6 8.48 14.38 -2.47
C GLU A 6 7.45 13.74 -1.55
N TYR A 7 7.73 12.52 -1.08
CA TYR A 7 6.80 11.82 -0.22
C TYR A 7 6.64 12.49 1.15
N ALA A 8 7.72 13.01 1.72
CA ALA A 8 7.66 13.77 2.97
C ALA A 8 6.77 15.02 2.87
N GLU A 9 6.75 15.70 1.71
CA GLU A 9 5.84 16.83 1.48
C GLU A 9 4.39 16.36 1.30
N ILE A 10 4.17 15.24 0.62
CA ILE A 10 2.84 14.64 0.46
C ILE A 10 2.26 14.22 1.82
N VAL A 11 3.05 13.58 2.69
CA VAL A 11 2.61 13.20 4.04
C VAL A 11 2.13 14.41 4.84
N LYS A 12 2.80 15.57 4.72
CA LYS A 12 2.33 16.81 5.37
C LYS A 12 0.98 17.27 4.83
N LEU A 13 0.78 17.20 3.51
CA LEU A 13 -0.50 17.56 2.89
C LEU A 13 -1.62 16.61 3.32
N LEU A 14 -1.34 15.31 3.33
CA LEU A 14 -2.25 14.28 3.79
C LEU A 14 -2.68 14.53 5.25
N ALA A 15 -1.74 14.84 6.14
CA ALA A 15 -2.05 15.14 7.54
C ALA A 15 -2.90 16.42 7.71
N GLU A 16 -2.71 17.43 6.86
CA GLU A 16 -3.55 18.63 6.85
C GLU A 16 -4.95 18.37 6.29
N GLU A 17 -5.09 17.45 5.34
CA GLU A 17 -6.38 17.03 4.82
C GLU A 17 -7.15 16.17 5.82
N GLU A 18 -6.48 15.27 6.53
CA GLU A 18 -7.09 14.43 7.57
C GLU A 18 -7.67 15.27 8.72
N LYS A 19 -6.98 16.35 9.13
CA LYS A 19 -7.54 17.33 10.09
C LYS A 19 -8.84 17.99 9.62
N LYS A 20 -9.07 18.05 8.30
CA LYS A 20 -10.26 18.63 7.69
C LYS A 20 -11.34 17.59 7.42
N CYS A 21 -11.10 16.30 7.67
CA CYS A 21 -12.08 15.24 7.46
C CYS A 21 -13.33 15.52 8.30
N LEU A 22 -14.33 16.06 7.62
CA LEU A 22 -15.68 16.19 8.15
C LEU A 22 -16.35 14.82 7.97
N PRO A 23 -16.96 14.24 9.02
CA PRO A 23 -17.65 12.95 8.94
C PRO A 23 -18.79 12.89 7.89
N GLU A 24 -19.13 14.02 7.28
CA GLU A 24 -20.19 14.23 6.30
C GLU A 24 -19.77 13.90 4.84
N LEU A 25 -18.49 13.69 4.54
CA LEU A 25 -17.97 13.52 3.15
C LEU A 25 -17.28 12.15 2.94
N PRO A 26 -18.05 11.07 2.71
CA PRO A 26 -17.52 9.70 2.64
C PRO A 26 -16.60 9.40 1.44
N ASP A 27 -16.53 10.28 0.44
CA ASP A 27 -15.76 10.09 -0.80
C ASP A 27 -14.70 11.21 -1.02
N TYR A 28 -14.42 12.03 0.00
CA TYR A 28 -13.37 13.06 -0.07
C TYR A 28 -11.98 12.45 -0.33
N TRP A 29 -11.76 11.22 0.17
CA TRP A 29 -10.49 10.52 0.05
C TRP A 29 -10.13 10.20 -1.42
N GLU A 30 -11.07 9.71 -2.23
CA GLU A 30 -10.83 9.35 -3.65
C GLU A 30 -10.55 10.58 -4.53
N THR A 31 -10.98 11.76 -4.07
CA THR A 31 -10.81 13.03 -4.77
C THR A 31 -9.72 13.90 -4.15
N SER A 32 -9.03 13.43 -3.11
CA SER A 32 -7.92 14.14 -2.48
C SER A 32 -6.77 14.36 -3.47
N PRO A 33 -6.33 15.61 -3.68
CA PRO A 33 -5.13 15.89 -4.47
C PRO A 33 -3.87 15.24 -3.88
N ALA A 34 -3.77 15.14 -2.56
CA ALA A 34 -2.61 14.56 -1.89
C ALA A 34 -2.54 13.03 -2.08
N ILE A 35 -3.67 12.34 -2.01
CA ILE A 35 -3.76 10.88 -2.25
C ILE A 35 -3.46 10.56 -3.71
N ASN A 36 -4.02 11.35 -4.63
CA ASN A 36 -3.71 11.21 -6.05
C ASN A 36 -2.22 11.48 -6.36
N ALA A 37 -1.61 12.44 -5.66
CA ALA A 37 -0.17 12.70 -5.76
C ALA A 37 0.67 11.55 -5.20
N GLU A 38 0.26 10.95 -4.08
CA GLU A 38 0.92 9.78 -3.48
C GLU A 38 0.92 8.59 -4.45
N ILE A 39 -0.24 8.24 -5.00
CA ILE A 39 -0.37 7.16 -5.98
C ILE A 39 0.49 7.45 -7.22
N ALA A 40 0.45 8.67 -7.74
CA ALA A 40 1.26 9.06 -8.90
C ALA A 40 2.76 8.96 -8.61
N LEU A 41 3.19 9.36 -7.41
CA LEU A 41 4.58 9.30 -6.98
C LEU A 41 5.13 7.86 -7.01
N PHE A 42 4.39 6.91 -6.43
CA PHE A 42 4.83 5.52 -6.30
C PHE A 42 4.56 4.66 -7.54
N THR A 43 3.78 5.16 -8.49
CA THR A 43 3.51 4.42 -9.75
C THR A 43 4.36 4.90 -10.92
N ARG A 44 5.05 6.04 -10.81
CA ARG A 44 5.86 6.59 -11.91
C ARG A 44 7.09 5.76 -12.26
N ASN A 45 7.69 5.10 -11.27
CA ASN A 45 8.90 4.31 -11.42
C ASN A 45 8.94 3.22 -10.36
N LEU A 46 8.78 1.96 -10.79
CA LEU A 46 8.83 0.78 -9.92
C LEU A 46 10.15 0.69 -9.16
N GLN A 47 11.28 0.94 -9.84
CA GLN A 47 12.60 0.72 -9.24
C GLN A 47 12.94 1.76 -8.18
N GLU A 48 12.59 3.02 -8.41
CA GLU A 48 12.72 4.05 -7.36
C GLU A 48 11.82 3.74 -6.16
N THR A 49 10.62 3.23 -6.40
CA THR A 49 9.67 2.84 -5.35
C THR A 49 10.19 1.67 -4.51
N VAL A 50 10.68 0.61 -5.15
CA VAL A 50 11.28 -0.54 -4.47
C VAL A 50 12.51 -0.11 -3.68
N GLN A 51 13.39 0.71 -4.27
CA GLN A 51 14.57 1.23 -3.56
C GLN A 51 14.20 2.07 -2.34
N PHE A 52 13.16 2.91 -2.45
CA PHE A 52 12.66 3.68 -1.32
C PHE A 52 12.14 2.77 -0.21
N LEU A 53 11.27 1.80 -0.53
CA LEU A 53 10.73 0.85 0.45
C LEU A 53 11.84 0.03 1.13
N ASP A 54 12.88 -0.35 0.40
CA ASP A 54 13.97 -1.14 0.94
C ASP A 54 14.96 -0.34 1.80
N ASN A 55 15.16 0.96 1.51
CA ASN A 55 16.29 1.71 2.10
C ASN A 55 15.91 2.98 2.86
N ASP A 56 14.84 3.67 2.47
CA ASP A 56 14.54 5.03 2.94
C ASP A 56 13.20 5.15 3.68
N CYS A 57 12.28 4.22 3.46
CA CYS A 57 10.95 4.25 4.06
C CYS A 57 11.02 4.05 5.57
N THR A 58 10.33 4.91 6.32
CA THR A 58 10.17 4.78 7.78
C THR A 58 8.89 4.01 8.14
N ALA A 59 8.79 3.54 9.38
CA ALA A 59 7.58 2.88 9.87
C ALA A 59 6.32 3.75 9.70
N GLU A 60 6.42 5.04 10.05
CA GLU A 60 5.32 5.99 9.90
C GLU A 60 4.94 6.12 8.42
N GLN A 61 5.90 6.37 7.55
CA GLN A 61 5.67 6.45 6.11
C GLN A 61 5.02 5.19 5.53
N LEU A 62 5.43 4.00 5.99
CA LEU A 62 4.80 2.75 5.56
C LEU A 62 3.33 2.66 5.98
N ILE A 63 2.99 3.16 7.17
CA ILE A 63 1.61 3.18 7.66
C ILE A 63 0.77 4.16 6.83
N TRP A 64 1.26 5.38 6.58
CA TRP A 64 0.58 6.35 5.70
C TRP A 64 0.35 5.77 4.29
N LEU A 65 1.40 5.15 3.72
CA LEU A 65 1.35 4.57 2.38
C LEU A 65 0.39 3.37 2.28
N SER A 66 0.14 2.67 3.39
CA SER A 66 -0.66 1.45 3.40
C SER A 66 -2.10 1.63 2.95
N GLU A 67 -2.61 2.86 2.98
CA GLU A 67 -3.96 3.19 2.51
C GLU A 67 -4.11 3.17 1.00
N VAL A 68 -3.00 3.25 0.25
CA VAL A 68 -3.02 3.30 -1.22
C VAL A 68 -2.27 2.14 -1.88
N PHE A 69 -1.88 1.11 -1.11
CA PHE A 69 -1.15 -0.03 -1.67
C PHE A 69 -1.94 -0.74 -2.77
N GLU A 70 -3.26 -0.83 -2.65
CA GLU A 70 -4.14 -1.47 -3.63
C GLU A 70 -4.10 -0.72 -4.97
N GLU A 71 -4.23 0.61 -4.94
CA GLU A 71 -4.19 1.47 -6.12
C GLU A 71 -2.82 1.44 -6.79
N ILE A 72 -1.74 1.45 -6.00
CA ILE A 72 -0.38 1.34 -6.51
C ILE A 72 -0.17 -0.04 -7.14
N SER A 73 -0.59 -1.11 -6.46
CA SER A 73 -0.46 -2.48 -6.96
C SER A 73 -1.27 -2.71 -8.24
N ALA A 74 -2.51 -2.22 -8.28
CA ALA A 74 -3.39 -2.28 -9.44
C ALA A 74 -2.74 -1.63 -10.68
N LYS A 75 -1.95 -0.56 -10.49
CA LYS A 75 -1.22 0.15 -11.55
C LYS A 75 0.12 -0.48 -11.90
N LEU A 76 0.90 -0.92 -10.92
CA LEU A 76 2.25 -1.46 -11.13
C LEU A 76 2.26 -2.92 -11.60
N GLN A 77 1.28 -3.73 -11.16
CA GLN A 77 1.15 -5.13 -11.54
C GLN A 77 2.48 -5.90 -11.37
N SER A 78 3.10 -5.77 -10.18
CA SER A 78 4.47 -6.22 -9.92
C SER A 78 4.61 -6.96 -8.60
N TRP A 79 5.11 -8.20 -8.67
CA TRP A 79 5.53 -8.96 -7.50
C TRP A 79 6.70 -8.32 -6.75
N GLU A 80 7.57 -7.59 -7.45
CA GLU A 80 8.70 -6.91 -6.84
C GLU A 80 8.23 -5.84 -5.84
N PHE A 81 7.14 -5.15 -6.17
CA PHE A 81 6.49 -4.20 -5.27
C PHE A 81 5.91 -4.89 -4.03
N ILE A 82 5.16 -6.00 -4.21
CA ILE A 82 4.60 -6.77 -3.09
C ILE A 82 5.70 -7.30 -2.16
N ASP A 83 6.79 -7.81 -2.72
CA ASP A 83 7.91 -8.29 -1.93
C ASP A 83 8.61 -7.15 -1.18
N ALA A 84 8.75 -5.97 -1.81
CA ALA A 84 9.35 -4.79 -1.18
C ALA A 84 8.50 -4.29 0.00
N LEU A 85 7.17 -4.23 -0.16
CA LEU A 85 6.24 -3.95 0.94
C LEU A 85 6.41 -4.95 2.08
N SER A 86 6.46 -6.24 1.76
CA SER A 86 6.61 -7.31 2.75
C SER A 86 7.93 -7.21 3.50
N ARG A 87 9.05 -6.97 2.79
CA ARG A 87 10.36 -6.74 3.41
C ARG A 87 10.37 -5.49 4.29
N CYS A 88 9.73 -4.41 3.85
CA CYS A 88 9.62 -3.18 4.64
C CYS A 88 8.80 -3.41 5.91
N PHE A 89 7.65 -4.07 5.81
CA PHE A 89 6.82 -4.42 6.96
C PHE A 89 7.56 -5.29 7.99
N VAL A 90 8.34 -6.28 7.56
CA VAL A 90 9.14 -7.11 8.47
C VAL A 90 10.15 -6.28 9.29
N LYS A 91 10.70 -5.19 8.73
CA LYS A 91 11.61 -4.29 9.46
C LYS A 91 10.90 -3.51 10.56
N PHE A 92 9.61 -3.21 10.39
CA PHE A 92 8.83 -2.31 11.25
C PHE A 92 7.60 -2.99 11.87
N GLN A 93 7.63 -4.32 12.01
CA GLN A 93 6.45 -5.11 12.41
C GLN A 93 5.87 -4.63 13.75
N LYS A 94 6.73 -4.23 14.69
CA LYS A 94 6.31 -3.74 16.01
C LYS A 94 5.68 -2.36 15.93
N GLU A 95 6.26 -1.45 15.15
CA GLU A 95 5.76 -0.10 14.95
C GLU A 95 4.45 -0.08 14.17
N CYS A 96 4.23 -1.09 13.32
CA CYS A 96 2.97 -1.31 12.63
C CYS A 96 1.93 -2.06 13.49
N GLU A 97 2.22 -2.43 14.74
CA GLU A 97 1.21 -3.03 15.63
C GLU A 97 0.05 -2.05 15.85
N GLY A 98 -1.19 -2.55 15.75
CA GLY A 98 -2.40 -1.73 15.82
C GLY A 98 -2.81 -1.11 14.48
N TYR A 99 -1.96 -1.18 13.46
CA TYR A 99 -2.27 -0.78 12.09
C TYR A 99 -2.49 -2.01 11.20
N ASN A 100 -3.35 -1.90 10.19
CA ASN A 100 -3.70 -3.03 9.31
C ASN A 100 -2.74 -3.22 8.13
N VAL A 101 -1.50 -2.74 8.25
CA VAL A 101 -0.50 -2.76 7.17
C VAL A 101 -0.33 -4.15 6.56
N LYS A 102 -0.27 -5.20 7.38
CA LYS A 102 -0.18 -6.59 6.87
C LYS A 102 -1.37 -6.97 5.99
N ASN A 103 -2.58 -6.59 6.38
CA ASN A 103 -3.78 -6.86 5.58
C ASN A 103 -3.81 -6.00 4.31
N CYS A 104 -3.35 -4.74 4.37
CA CYS A 104 -3.20 -3.88 3.19
C CYS A 104 -2.24 -4.49 2.16
N ILE A 105 -1.12 -5.11 2.59
CA ILE A 105 -0.23 -5.85 1.69
C ILE A 105 -1.00 -7.02 1.04
N SER A 106 -1.81 -7.73 1.81
CA SER A 106 -2.64 -8.81 1.27
C SER A 106 -3.65 -8.35 0.24
N TYR A 107 -4.33 -7.23 0.49
CA TYR A 107 -5.27 -6.65 -0.45
C TYR A 107 -4.54 -6.17 -1.72
N ALA A 108 -3.39 -5.54 -1.57
CA ALA A 108 -2.56 -5.12 -2.69
C ALA A 108 -2.11 -6.30 -3.56
N GLU A 109 -1.71 -7.42 -2.96
CA GLU A 109 -1.41 -8.65 -3.70
C GLU A 109 -2.65 -9.17 -4.46
N GLY A 110 -3.84 -9.05 -3.85
CA GLY A 110 -5.12 -9.38 -4.47
C GLY A 110 -5.49 -8.52 -5.69
N GLN A 111 -4.86 -7.36 -5.87
CA GLN A 111 -5.04 -6.50 -7.04
C GLN A 111 -4.16 -6.93 -8.24
N LEU A 112 -3.25 -7.88 -8.07
CA LEU A 112 -2.47 -8.43 -9.18
C LEU A 112 -3.39 -9.26 -10.09
N ASN A 113 -3.23 -9.09 -11.40
CA ASN A 113 -4.00 -9.85 -12.38
C ASN A 113 -3.45 -11.27 -12.55
N ASP A 114 -4.27 -12.14 -13.14
CA ASP A 114 -3.94 -13.53 -13.43
C ASP A 114 -2.61 -13.73 -14.17
N GLU A 115 -2.25 -12.83 -15.08
CA GLU A 115 -1.01 -12.94 -15.86
C GLU A 115 0.21 -12.79 -14.95
N VAL A 116 0.21 -11.76 -14.11
CA VAL A 116 1.28 -11.54 -13.11
C VAL A 116 1.32 -12.66 -12.09
N TYR A 117 0.17 -13.12 -11.61
CA TYR A 117 0.09 -14.28 -10.73
C TYR A 117 0.75 -15.52 -11.35
N ARG A 118 0.48 -15.79 -12.62
CA ARG A 118 1.06 -16.93 -13.35
C ARG A 118 2.57 -16.82 -13.56
N GLN A 119 3.15 -15.63 -13.57
CA GLN A 119 4.61 -15.47 -13.65
C GLN A 119 5.32 -16.09 -12.44
N ARG A 120 4.73 -15.96 -11.25
CA ARG A 120 5.27 -16.53 -10.01
C ARG A 120 4.73 -17.93 -9.73
N TYR A 121 3.46 -18.16 -10.04
CA TYR A 121 2.75 -19.40 -9.81
C TYR A 121 2.19 -19.93 -11.14
N PRO A 122 2.99 -20.65 -11.96
CA PRO A 122 2.56 -21.11 -13.29
C PRO A 122 1.31 -21.99 -13.30
N ASP A 123 1.00 -22.60 -12.15
CA ASP A 123 -0.17 -23.45 -11.93
C ASP A 123 -1.41 -22.68 -11.43
N PHE A 124 -1.32 -21.35 -11.26
CA PHE A 124 -2.42 -20.50 -10.83
C PHE A 124 -3.66 -20.69 -11.72
N GLY A 125 -4.81 -20.94 -11.09
CA GLY A 125 -6.08 -21.25 -11.74
C GLY A 125 -6.31 -22.73 -12.05
N LYS A 126 -5.35 -23.63 -11.76
CA LYS A 126 -5.58 -25.08 -11.79
C LYS A 126 -6.40 -25.51 -10.57
N LYS A 127 -7.21 -26.55 -10.74
CA LYS A 127 -8.18 -27.03 -9.73
C LYS A 127 -7.56 -27.38 -8.36
N ASP A 128 -6.31 -27.85 -8.37
CA ASP A 128 -5.59 -28.28 -7.16
C ASP A 128 -4.50 -27.27 -6.75
N PHE A 129 -4.53 -26.06 -7.31
CA PHE A 129 -3.59 -25.00 -6.96
C PHE A 129 -3.91 -24.43 -5.58
N SER A 130 -2.93 -24.51 -4.68
CA SER A 130 -2.91 -23.81 -3.41
C SER A 130 -1.54 -23.17 -3.28
N PRO A 131 -1.44 -21.83 -3.20
CA PRO A 131 -0.16 -21.20 -2.96
C PRO A 131 0.36 -21.60 -1.57
N ALA A 132 1.66 -21.89 -1.50
CA ALA A 132 2.30 -22.37 -0.27
C ALA A 132 2.32 -21.33 0.86
N ASP A 133 2.13 -20.04 0.54
CA ASP A 133 2.13 -18.93 1.50
C ASP A 133 0.78 -18.20 1.49
N PRO A 134 0.05 -18.16 2.62
CA PRO A 134 -1.27 -17.56 2.70
C PRO A 134 -1.12 -16.07 2.94
N VAL A 135 -0.98 -15.32 1.86
CA VAL A 135 -1.57 -13.98 1.78
C VAL A 135 -3.01 -14.08 1.21
N HIS A 136 -3.34 -15.22 0.60
CA HIS A 136 -4.65 -15.53 0.04
C HIS A 136 -5.67 -15.98 1.07
N ASN A 137 -6.22 -15.02 1.82
CA ASN A 137 -7.64 -15.08 2.21
C ASN A 137 -8.09 -13.70 2.68
N ALA A 138 -8.41 -12.81 1.76
CA ALA A 138 -9.03 -11.54 2.09
C ALA A 138 -10.44 -11.53 1.48
N GLY A 139 -11.33 -12.29 2.11
CA GLY A 139 -12.76 -12.21 1.85
C GLY A 139 -13.30 -10.82 2.23
N ALA A 140 -14.14 -10.29 1.34
CA ALA A 140 -15.17 -9.29 1.57
C ALA A 140 -14.81 -8.01 2.35
N ALA A 141 -14.62 -6.94 1.57
CA ALA A 141 -15.22 -5.62 1.74
C ALA A 141 -15.58 -5.15 3.17
N GLY A 142 -14.77 -4.22 3.68
CA GLY A 142 -15.19 -3.19 4.62
C GLY A 142 -14.34 -1.95 4.40
N LYS A 143 -14.98 -0.81 4.05
CA LYS A 143 -14.29 0.51 4.03
C LYS A 143 -13.64 0.71 5.40
N PHE A 144 -12.33 0.93 5.40
CA PHE A 144 -11.52 0.99 6.60
C PHE A 144 -11.68 2.34 7.32
N THR A 145 -11.84 2.32 8.64
CA THR A 145 -11.59 3.50 9.47
C THR A 145 -10.09 3.59 9.70
N SER A 146 -9.43 4.41 8.89
CA SER A 146 -8.03 4.80 9.06
C SER A 146 -7.78 5.32 10.47
N VAL A 147 -6.69 4.88 11.09
CA VAL A 147 -6.09 5.60 12.21
C VAL A 147 -4.66 5.81 11.77
N ARG A 148 -4.32 6.96 11.18
CA ARG A 148 -2.94 7.28 10.83
C ARG A 148 -2.16 7.67 12.11
N PRO A 149 -0.84 7.45 12.19
CA PRO A 149 -0.05 7.86 13.34
C PRO A 149 -0.09 9.38 13.51
N GLY A 150 -0.30 9.88 14.74
CA GLY A 150 -0.03 11.29 15.08
C GLY A 150 -1.24 12.23 15.25
N LEU A 151 -2.48 11.73 15.25
CA LEU A 151 -3.66 12.51 15.67
C LEU A 151 -4.37 11.79 16.84
N PRO A 152 -4.78 12.52 17.91
CA PRO A 152 -5.49 11.95 19.06
C PRO A 152 -6.90 11.47 18.74
#